data_AF-A0A7S0IVV0-F1
#
_entry.id   AF-A0A7S0IVV0-F1
#
_cell.length_a   1.000
_cell.length_b   1.000
_cell.length_c   1.000
_cell.angle_alpha   90.00
_cell.angle_beta   90.00
_cell.angle_gamma   90.00
#
_symmetry.space_group_name_H-M   'P 1'
#
loop_
_entity.id
_entity.type
_entity.pdbx_description
1 polymer ?
#
loop_
_entity_poly.entity_id
_entity_poly.type
_entity_poly.pdbx_seq_one_letter_code
_entity_poly.pdbx_strand_id
1 'polypeptide(L)'
;ALKQLTTAAAPLPCARAVPPLLEAILSFVRGARRPSACEDGIALIGDLLSRLKASAPADSQADSHSSLEAAAWLQLWLSLLRGLCSLCLDQQVVARDKALVALQRALLDSELRTLPPPVWAACFEQAVFPFLADLLQQWVSAAPTPARRRSASALADDEQLMWRAVTLFSKAFLHHLSTLLALPEFHKLWLRALQVIEQCIKSPDNEMLLEAVPETLKNMLLVMGTSGVFEEGRAVGDGGQSLVQLTRTMVEGMCPQLSHSPDLVSVWGASRDESG
;
A
#
# COMPACT_ATOMS: atom_id res chain seq x y z
N ALA A 1 7.04 -27.46 15.50
CA ALA A 1 6.46 -26.44 16.38
C ALA A 1 5.70 -25.36 15.61
N LEU A 2 6.36 -24.44 14.89
CA LEU A 2 5.67 -23.34 14.17
C LEU A 2 4.64 -23.83 13.13
N LYS A 3 4.97 -24.81 12.28
CA LYS A 3 4.02 -25.43 11.34
C LYS A 3 2.82 -26.09 12.01
N GLN A 4 2.91 -26.51 13.27
CA GLN A 4 1.78 -27.11 13.99
C GLN A 4 0.77 -26.04 14.46
N LEU A 5 1.24 -24.81 14.74
CA LEU A 5 0.40 -23.67 15.14
C LEU A 5 -0.42 -23.09 13.98
N THR A 6 -0.06 -23.40 12.74
CA THR A 6 -0.77 -22.97 11.52
C THR A 6 -1.50 -24.11 10.81
N THR A 7 -1.71 -25.28 11.46
CA THR A 7 -2.47 -26.41 10.88
C THR A 7 -3.97 -26.14 10.81
N ALA A 8 -4.64 -26.55 9.73
CA ALA A 8 -6.06 -26.23 9.41
C ALA A 8 -7.04 -26.50 10.57
N ALA A 9 -6.72 -27.45 11.45
CA ALA A 9 -7.54 -27.85 12.59
C ALA A 9 -7.33 -27.00 13.87
N ALA A 10 -6.30 -26.16 13.95
CA ALA A 10 -6.04 -25.34 15.14
C ALA A 10 -6.91 -24.05 15.13
N PRO A 11 -7.57 -23.71 16.26
CA PRO A 11 -8.28 -22.43 16.37
C PRO A 11 -7.31 -21.26 16.15
N LEU A 12 -7.79 -20.17 15.56
CA LEU A 12 -7.01 -18.94 15.41
C LEU A 12 -6.38 -18.58 16.77
N PRO A 13 -5.06 -18.32 16.83
CA PRO A 13 -4.44 -17.90 18.07
C PRO A 13 -5.21 -16.67 18.59
N CYS A 14 -5.47 -16.63 19.89
CA CYS A 14 -6.14 -15.47 20.48
C CYS A 14 -5.40 -14.18 20.10
N ALA A 15 -6.10 -13.04 20.06
CA ALA A 15 -5.49 -11.78 19.64
C ALA A 15 -4.21 -11.40 20.42
N ARG A 16 -4.04 -11.96 21.62
CA ARG A 16 -2.85 -11.81 22.47
C ARG A 16 -1.66 -12.71 22.07
N ALA A 17 -1.90 -13.82 21.39
CA ALA A 17 -0.89 -14.80 20.98
C ALA A 17 -0.32 -14.56 19.58
N VAL A 18 -1.04 -13.84 18.72
CA VAL A 18 -0.57 -13.55 17.35
C VAL A 18 0.66 -12.63 17.33
N PRO A 19 0.76 -11.53 18.10
CA PRO A 19 1.95 -10.68 18.07
C PRO A 19 3.27 -11.42 18.42
N PRO A 20 3.38 -12.19 19.52
CA PRO A 20 4.62 -12.92 19.81
C PRO A 20 4.90 -14.05 18.80
N LEU A 21 3.85 -14.67 18.24
CA LEU A 21 4.01 -15.65 17.17
C LEU A 21 4.57 -15.01 15.89
N LEU A 22 4.03 -13.85 15.51
CA LEU A 22 4.51 -13.09 14.36
C LEU A 22 5.97 -12.69 14.55
N GLU A 23 6.35 -12.15 15.70
CA GLU A 23 7.75 -11.82 16.00
C GLU A 23 8.68 -13.03 15.91
N ALA A 24 8.24 -14.19 16.41
CA ALA A 24 9.01 -15.44 16.28
C ALA A 24 9.17 -15.86 14.81
N ILE A 25 8.13 -15.71 13.98
CA ILE A 25 8.20 -16.01 12.54
C ILE A 25 9.12 -15.02 11.83
N LEU A 26 9.01 -13.71 12.12
CA LEU A 26 9.87 -12.68 11.53
C LEU A 26 11.33 -12.93 11.89
N SER A 27 11.64 -13.21 13.16
CA SER A 27 12.99 -13.55 13.60
C SER A 27 13.51 -14.82 12.91
N PHE A 28 12.65 -15.82 12.70
CA PHE A 28 13.01 -17.04 11.99
C PHE A 28 13.35 -16.78 10.51
N VAL A 29 12.51 -15.99 9.82
CA VAL A 29 12.75 -15.62 8.41
C VAL A 29 14.05 -14.84 8.27
N ARG A 30 14.29 -13.83 9.11
CA ARG A 30 15.51 -13.01 9.10
C ARG A 30 16.78 -13.83 9.38
N GLY A 31 16.67 -14.84 10.25
CA GLY A 31 17.77 -15.75 10.58
C GLY A 31 17.95 -16.93 9.62
N ALA A 32 17.07 -17.09 8.64
CA ALA A 32 17.10 -18.23 7.72
C ALA A 32 18.35 -18.17 6.82
N ARG A 33 19.11 -19.27 6.79
CA ARG A 33 20.28 -19.41 5.89
C ARG A 33 19.93 -20.04 4.54
N ARG A 34 18.76 -20.67 4.43
CA ARG A 34 18.29 -21.37 3.23
C ARG A 34 17.07 -20.65 2.67
N PRO A 35 16.99 -20.45 1.34
CA PRO A 35 15.82 -19.86 0.69
C PRO A 35 14.51 -20.56 1.07
N SER A 36 14.50 -21.89 1.14
CA SER A 36 13.30 -22.66 1.49
C SER A 36 12.80 -22.41 2.91
N ALA A 37 13.69 -22.12 3.87
CA ALA A 37 13.28 -21.80 5.23
C ALA A 37 12.66 -20.40 5.30
N CYS A 38 13.16 -19.45 4.51
CA CYS A 38 12.56 -18.13 4.36
C CYS A 38 11.15 -18.22 3.75
N GLU A 39 11.01 -18.97 2.66
CA GLU A 39 9.73 -19.24 2.01
C GLU A 39 8.72 -19.89 2.96
N ASP A 40 9.15 -20.91 3.70
CA ASP A 40 8.34 -21.57 4.73
C ASP A 40 7.82 -20.57 5.77
N GLY A 41 8.68 -19.68 6.28
CA GLY A 41 8.29 -18.68 7.27
C GLY A 41 7.27 -17.67 6.73
N ILE A 42 7.46 -17.21 5.49
CA ILE A 42 6.52 -16.29 4.83
C ILE A 42 5.18 -16.98 4.54
N ALA A 43 5.21 -18.25 4.16
CA ALA A 43 4.00 -19.06 3.96
C ALA A 43 3.16 -19.15 5.25
N LEU A 44 3.80 -19.27 6.42
CA LEU A 44 3.08 -19.24 7.71
C LEU A 44 2.31 -17.93 7.93
N ILE A 45 2.89 -16.79 7.53
CA ILE A 45 2.18 -15.49 7.61
C ILE A 45 0.99 -15.48 6.64
N GLY A 46 1.16 -16.02 5.43
CA GLY A 46 0.08 -16.18 4.45
C GLY A 46 -1.06 -17.07 4.94
N ASP A 47 -0.76 -18.16 5.63
CA ASP A 47 -1.75 -19.05 6.24
C ASP A 47 -2.51 -18.32 7.36
N LEU A 48 -1.81 -17.55 8.20
CA LEU A 48 -2.44 -16.74 9.25
C LEU A 48 -3.37 -15.69 8.68
N LEU A 49 -2.96 -14.99 7.61
CA LEU A 49 -3.81 -14.03 6.89
C LEU A 49 -5.06 -14.69 6.32
N SER A 50 -4.90 -15.86 5.69
CA SER A 50 -6.02 -16.61 5.09
C SER A 50 -7.04 -17.06 6.14
N ARG A 51 -6.57 -17.48 7.32
CA ARG A 51 -7.46 -17.81 8.45
C ARG A 51 -8.15 -16.59 9.02
N LEU A 52 -7.39 -15.52 9.24
CA LEU A 52 -7.92 -14.29 9.82
C LEU A 52 -9.01 -13.72 8.92
N LYS A 53 -8.81 -13.77 7.59
CA LYS A 53 -9.83 -13.46 6.58
C LYS A 53 -11.14 -14.24 6.77
N ALA A 54 -11.09 -15.54 7.07
CA ALA A 54 -12.30 -16.34 7.30
C ALA A 54 -13.10 -15.90 8.55
N SER A 55 -12.46 -15.14 9.45
CA SER A 55 -13.09 -14.53 10.63
C SER A 55 -13.37 -13.03 10.49
N ALA A 56 -13.32 -12.49 9.26
CA ALA A 56 -13.56 -11.07 9.02
C ALA A 56 -14.94 -10.65 9.53
N PRO A 57 -15.06 -9.50 10.21
CA PRO A 57 -16.34 -8.99 10.67
C PRO A 57 -17.21 -8.70 9.44
N ALA A 58 -18.37 -9.34 9.35
CA ALA A 58 -19.40 -8.96 8.39
C ALA A 58 -20.02 -7.62 8.80
N ASP A 59 -20.55 -6.85 7.84
CA ASP A 59 -21.39 -5.67 8.09
C ASP A 59 -22.63 -6.09 8.90
N SER A 60 -22.50 -6.18 10.21
CA SER A 60 -23.57 -6.57 11.13
C SER A 60 -23.68 -5.58 12.27
N GLN A 61 -24.93 -5.33 12.64
CA GLN A 61 -25.41 -4.23 13.47
C GLN A 61 -24.64 -4.09 14.80
N ALA A 62 -24.54 -2.84 15.22
CA ALA A 62 -23.72 -2.35 16.32
C ALA A 62 -24.18 -2.86 17.69
N ASP A 63 -23.58 -3.97 18.14
CA ASP A 63 -23.46 -4.31 19.55
C ASP A 63 -22.06 -3.89 20.04
N SER A 64 -21.94 -3.44 21.30
CA SER A 64 -20.66 -2.96 21.85
C SER A 64 -19.57 -4.04 21.83
N HIS A 65 -19.94 -5.31 21.98
CA HIS A 65 -19.02 -6.45 21.89
C HIS A 65 -18.50 -6.71 20.47
N SER A 66 -19.34 -6.57 19.43
CA SER A 66 -18.92 -6.79 18.04
C SER A 66 -17.92 -5.73 17.56
N SER A 67 -18.03 -4.50 18.09
CA SER A 67 -17.08 -3.41 17.81
C SER A 67 -15.66 -3.68 18.32
N LEU A 68 -15.53 -4.30 19.52
CA LEU A 68 -14.23 -4.66 20.10
C LEU A 68 -13.58 -5.82 19.33
N GLU A 69 -14.38 -6.78 18.87
CA GLU A 69 -13.91 -7.91 18.06
C GLU A 69 -13.43 -7.43 16.68
N ALA A 70 -14.18 -6.53 16.03
CA ALA A 70 -13.76 -5.92 14.77
C ALA A 70 -12.46 -5.11 14.92
N ALA A 71 -12.31 -4.36 16.00
CA ALA A 71 -11.07 -3.63 16.30
C ALA A 71 -9.90 -4.58 16.54
N ALA A 72 -10.09 -5.66 17.30
CA ALA A 72 -9.07 -6.67 17.54
C ALA A 72 -8.66 -7.37 16.24
N TRP A 73 -9.64 -7.74 15.40
CA TRP A 73 -9.40 -8.31 14.07
C TRP A 73 -8.57 -7.37 13.19
N LEU A 74 -8.92 -6.08 13.14
CA LEU A 74 -8.20 -5.08 12.36
C LEU A 74 -6.76 -4.93 12.83
N GLN A 75 -6.52 -4.89 14.14
CA GLN A 75 -5.16 -4.82 14.69
C GLN A 75 -4.32 -6.04 14.28
N LEU A 76 -4.89 -7.24 14.35
CA LEU A 76 -4.22 -8.47 13.90
C LEU A 76 -3.92 -8.44 12.42
N TRP A 77 -4.88 -8.01 11.60
CA TRP A 77 -4.74 -7.89 10.16
C TRP A 77 -3.59 -6.94 9.81
N LEU A 78 -3.59 -5.75 10.40
CA LEU A 78 -2.54 -4.75 10.21
C LEU A 78 -1.18 -5.24 10.72
N SER A 79 -1.11 -5.96 11.85
CA SER A 79 0.13 -6.55 12.34
C SER A 79 0.74 -7.52 11.33
N LEU A 80 -0.07 -8.40 10.74
CA LEU A 80 0.41 -9.35 9.72
C LEU A 80 0.86 -8.63 8.45
N LEU A 81 0.09 -7.63 7.97
CA LEU A 81 0.48 -6.82 6.82
C LEU A 81 1.80 -6.08 7.07
N ARG A 82 1.95 -5.43 8.22
CA ARG A 82 3.21 -4.77 8.61
C ARG A 82 4.36 -5.76 8.73
N GLY A 83 4.09 -6.98 9.21
CA GLY A 83 5.05 -8.08 9.21
C GLY A 83 5.58 -8.35 7.81
N LEU A 84 4.71 -8.52 6.82
CA LEU A 84 5.09 -8.68 5.41
C LEU A 84 5.84 -7.45 4.88
N CYS A 85 5.36 -6.23 5.14
CA CYS A 85 6.06 -5.00 4.77
C CYS A 85 7.49 -4.97 5.33
N SER A 86 7.68 -5.38 6.59
CA SER A 86 9.00 -5.42 7.22
C SER A 86 9.94 -6.45 6.60
N LEU A 87 9.41 -7.52 6.00
CA LEU A 87 10.18 -8.51 5.26
C LEU A 87 10.49 -8.06 3.82
N CYS A 88 9.64 -7.22 3.22
CA CYS A 88 9.97 -6.53 1.96
C CYS A 88 11.22 -5.64 2.11
N LEU A 89 11.50 -5.18 3.33
CA LEU A 89 12.64 -4.32 3.69
C LEU A 89 13.87 -5.12 4.18
N ASP A 90 13.84 -6.45 4.10
CA ASP A 90 14.93 -7.30 4.59
C ASP A 90 16.16 -7.30 3.68
N GLN A 91 17.33 -7.67 4.18
CA GLN A 91 18.55 -7.77 3.36
C GLN A 91 18.52 -8.97 2.39
N GLN A 92 17.71 -9.99 2.68
CA GLN A 92 17.61 -11.18 1.85
C GLN A 92 16.64 -10.98 0.68
N VAL A 93 17.14 -10.95 -0.55
CA VAL A 93 16.33 -10.77 -1.77
C VAL A 93 15.15 -11.75 -1.85
N VAL A 94 15.38 -13.01 -1.50
CA VAL A 94 14.33 -14.05 -1.45
C VAL A 94 13.21 -13.68 -0.48
N ALA A 95 13.55 -13.13 0.69
CA ALA A 95 12.54 -12.69 1.66
C ALA A 95 11.73 -11.54 1.09
N ARG A 96 12.40 -10.56 0.48
CA ARG A 96 11.75 -9.38 -0.12
C ARG A 96 10.74 -9.79 -1.19
N ASP A 97 11.16 -10.64 -2.13
CA ASP A 97 10.34 -11.08 -3.24
C ASP A 97 9.09 -11.85 -2.79
N LYS A 98 9.28 -12.80 -1.87
CA LYS A 98 8.20 -13.65 -1.39
C LYS A 98 7.24 -12.88 -0.49
N ALA A 99 7.75 -11.97 0.34
CA ALA A 99 6.94 -11.10 1.17
C ALA A 99 6.10 -10.15 0.30
N LEU A 100 6.67 -9.58 -0.77
CA LEU A 100 5.93 -8.71 -1.67
C LEU A 100 4.81 -9.45 -2.41
N VAL A 101 5.06 -10.69 -2.84
CA VAL A 101 4.02 -11.55 -3.44
C VAL A 101 2.92 -11.87 -2.42
N ALA A 102 3.27 -12.20 -1.18
CA ALA A 102 2.29 -12.46 -0.13
C ALA A 102 1.47 -11.18 0.19
N LEU A 103 2.12 -10.02 0.24
CA LEU A 103 1.48 -8.72 0.48
C LEU A 103 0.53 -8.37 -0.66
N GLN A 104 0.95 -8.59 -1.92
CA GLN A 104 0.10 -8.40 -3.08
C GLN A 104 -1.16 -9.26 -3.01
N ARG A 105 -1.03 -10.53 -2.64
CA ARG A 105 -2.18 -11.45 -2.50
C ARG A 105 -3.13 -10.97 -1.40
N ALA A 106 -2.60 -10.50 -0.27
CA ALA A 106 -3.41 -10.01 0.84
C ALA A 106 -4.16 -8.71 0.50
N LEU A 107 -3.52 -7.78 -0.21
CA LEU A 107 -4.11 -6.48 -0.56
C LEU A 107 -5.06 -6.55 -1.76
N LEU A 108 -4.90 -7.50 -2.68
CA LEU A 108 -5.71 -7.63 -3.89
C LEU A 108 -6.72 -8.79 -3.83
N ASP A 109 -6.98 -9.32 -2.64
CA ASP A 109 -7.93 -10.42 -2.45
C ASP A 109 -9.36 -9.95 -2.74
N SER A 110 -9.97 -10.52 -3.79
CA SER A 110 -11.31 -10.14 -4.24
C SER A 110 -12.40 -10.44 -3.21
N GLU A 111 -12.20 -11.43 -2.33
CA GLU A 111 -13.16 -11.78 -1.29
C GLU A 111 -13.13 -10.80 -0.11
N LEU A 112 -12.06 -10.00 0.02
CA LEU A 112 -11.95 -8.95 1.04
C LEU A 112 -12.49 -7.59 0.59
N ARG A 113 -12.97 -7.48 -0.65
CA ARG A 113 -13.59 -6.23 -1.17
C ARG A 113 -14.79 -5.77 -0.35
N THR A 114 -15.45 -6.71 0.34
CA THR A 114 -16.60 -6.46 1.21
C THR A 114 -16.23 -5.88 2.57
N LEU A 115 -14.93 -5.79 2.90
CA LEU A 115 -14.51 -5.17 4.15
C LEU A 115 -14.93 -3.69 4.20
N PRO A 116 -15.31 -3.16 5.38
CA PRO A 116 -15.75 -1.78 5.52
C PRO A 116 -14.69 -0.77 5.04
N PRO A 117 -15.09 0.39 4.48
CA PRO A 117 -14.16 1.42 4.02
C PRO A 117 -13.08 1.83 5.04
N PRO A 118 -13.38 2.01 6.34
CA PRO A 118 -12.36 2.37 7.34
C PRO A 118 -11.26 1.31 7.51
N VAL A 119 -11.56 0.03 7.24
CA VAL A 119 -10.57 -1.05 7.30
C VAL A 119 -9.54 -0.89 6.19
N TRP A 120 -9.98 -0.63 4.96
CA TRP A 120 -9.07 -0.40 3.84
C TRP A 120 -8.28 0.90 4.01
N ALA A 121 -8.91 1.98 4.50
CA ALA A 121 -8.20 3.20 4.86
C ALA A 121 -7.06 2.92 5.84
N ALA A 122 -7.32 2.15 6.91
CA ALA A 122 -6.32 1.79 7.90
C ALA A 122 -5.19 0.91 7.31
N CYS A 123 -5.49 0.01 6.36
CA CYS A 123 -4.46 -0.75 5.63
C CYS A 123 -3.50 0.19 4.88
N PHE A 124 -4.02 1.20 4.19
CA PHE A 124 -3.19 2.18 3.50
C PHE A 124 -2.39 3.05 4.47
N GLU A 125 -3.07 3.69 5.42
CA GLU A 125 -2.45 4.66 6.33
C GLU A 125 -1.44 4.03 7.28
N GLN A 126 -1.69 2.82 7.74
CA GLN A 126 -0.91 2.22 8.81
C GLN A 126 0.00 1.08 8.37
N ALA A 127 -0.06 0.64 7.10
CA ALA A 127 0.84 -0.38 6.56
C ALA A 127 1.44 0.01 5.20
N VAL A 128 0.64 0.35 4.19
CA VAL A 128 1.15 0.58 2.83
C VAL A 128 1.93 1.89 2.70
N PHE A 129 1.40 3.03 3.18
CA PHE A 129 2.11 4.30 3.12
C PHE A 129 3.39 4.30 3.98
N PRO A 130 3.38 3.81 5.23
CA PRO A 130 4.62 3.66 6.00
C PRO A 130 5.64 2.76 5.31
N PHE A 131 5.20 1.64 4.72
CA PHE A 131 6.08 0.75 3.96
C PHE A 131 6.80 1.47 2.80
N LEU A 132 6.06 2.24 2.00
CA LEU A 132 6.67 3.01 0.90
C LEU A 132 7.62 4.09 1.41
N ALA A 133 7.24 4.79 2.49
CA ALA A 133 8.11 5.79 3.12
C ALA A 133 9.41 5.19 3.65
N ASP A 134 9.33 4.04 4.34
CA ASP A 134 10.49 3.31 4.85
C ASP A 134 11.38 2.80 3.72
N LEU A 135 10.78 2.29 2.64
CA LEU A 135 11.51 1.83 1.45
C LEU A 135 12.26 2.98 0.76
N LEU A 136 11.61 4.14 0.60
CA LEU A 136 12.24 5.35 0.09
C LEU A 136 13.35 5.84 1.01
N GLN A 137 13.13 5.82 2.33
CA GLN A 137 14.15 6.22 3.29
C GLN A 137 15.37 5.31 3.21
N GLN A 138 15.18 3.99 3.05
CA GLN A 138 16.29 3.05 2.84
C GLN A 138 17.04 3.34 1.54
N TRP A 139 16.33 3.67 0.46
CA TRP A 139 16.93 4.07 -0.81
C TRP A 139 17.79 5.33 -0.67
N VAL A 140 17.22 6.40 -0.11
CA VAL A 140 17.92 7.69 0.08
C VAL A 140 19.12 7.53 1.03
N SER A 141 18.96 6.78 2.11
CA SER A 141 20.04 6.52 3.07
C SER A 141 21.14 5.62 2.49
N ALA A 142 20.82 4.85 1.45
CA ALA A 142 21.76 3.99 0.75
C ALA A 142 22.56 4.73 -0.34
N ALA A 143 22.08 5.88 -0.81
CA ALA A 143 22.75 6.72 -1.79
C ALA A 143 24.01 7.39 -1.19
N PRO A 144 25.11 7.46 -1.96
CA PRO A 144 25.84 6.35 -2.51
C PRO A 144 27.11 6.15 -1.67
N THR A 145 27.08 5.21 -0.74
CA THR A 145 28.35 4.76 -0.16
C THR A 145 29.20 4.12 -1.28
N PRO A 146 30.52 4.37 -1.32
CA PRO A 146 31.39 3.81 -2.37
C PRO A 146 31.39 2.27 -2.40
N ALA A 147 30.89 1.60 -1.35
CA ALA A 147 30.69 0.17 -1.28
C ALA A 147 29.45 -0.32 -2.06
N ARG A 148 28.32 0.42 -2.04
CA ARG A 148 27.08 0.02 -2.76
C ARG A 148 27.15 0.33 -4.25
N ARG A 149 27.83 1.42 -4.65
CA ARG A 149 28.17 1.70 -6.07
C ARG A 149 28.94 0.55 -6.74
N ARG A 150 29.65 -0.29 -5.96
CA ARG A 150 30.40 -1.44 -6.49
C ARG A 150 29.55 -2.68 -6.73
N SER A 151 28.27 -2.70 -6.31
CA SER A 151 27.34 -3.80 -6.56
C SER A 151 26.16 -3.31 -7.40
N ALA A 152 26.35 -3.25 -8.72
CA ALA A 152 25.31 -2.87 -9.67
C ALA A 152 24.07 -3.78 -9.58
N SER A 153 24.25 -5.06 -9.24
CA SER A 153 23.15 -6.01 -9.05
C SER A 153 22.27 -5.67 -7.84
N ALA A 154 22.87 -5.30 -6.70
CA ALA A 154 22.09 -4.97 -5.51
C ALA A 154 21.27 -3.68 -5.73
N LEU A 155 21.86 -2.68 -6.39
CA LEU A 155 21.15 -1.46 -6.78
C LEU A 155 19.96 -1.79 -7.68
N ALA A 156 20.16 -2.59 -8.73
CA ALA A 156 19.07 -3.00 -9.64
C ALA A 156 17.94 -3.73 -8.90
N ASP A 157 18.25 -4.62 -7.96
CA ASP A 157 17.24 -5.32 -7.16
C ASP A 157 16.41 -4.35 -6.29
N ASP A 158 17.06 -3.31 -5.72
CA ASP A 158 16.38 -2.29 -4.90
C ASP A 158 15.48 -1.38 -5.73
N GLU A 159 15.96 -0.96 -6.91
CA GLU A 159 15.15 -0.22 -7.87
C GLU A 159 13.91 -1.05 -8.23
N GLN A 160 14.12 -2.33 -8.61
CA GLN A 160 13.06 -3.25 -8.99
C GLN A 160 12.02 -3.42 -7.89
N LEU A 161 12.45 -3.57 -6.64
CA LEU A 161 11.57 -3.64 -5.49
C LEU A 161 10.73 -2.37 -5.34
N MET A 162 11.35 -1.19 -5.47
CA MET A 162 10.64 0.07 -5.31
C MET A 162 9.57 0.28 -6.38
N TRP A 163 9.89 -0.01 -7.65
CA TRP A 163 8.91 0.02 -8.73
C TRP A 163 7.75 -0.96 -8.50
N ARG A 164 8.04 -2.20 -8.08
CA ARG A 164 7.00 -3.19 -7.77
C ARG A 164 6.14 -2.75 -6.60
N ALA A 165 6.71 -2.10 -5.59
CA ALA A 165 5.99 -1.56 -4.44
C ALA A 165 5.05 -0.41 -4.84
N VAL A 166 5.51 0.55 -5.64
CA VAL A 166 4.67 1.64 -6.17
C VAL A 166 3.55 1.08 -7.04
N THR A 167 3.87 0.11 -7.91
CA THR A 167 2.88 -0.57 -8.76
C THR A 167 1.83 -1.29 -7.93
N LEU A 168 2.25 -2.00 -6.87
CA LEU A 168 1.34 -2.68 -5.95
C LEU A 168 0.42 -1.69 -5.25
N PHE A 169 0.97 -0.60 -4.71
CA PHE A 169 0.18 0.45 -4.06
C PHE A 169 -0.88 1.02 -5.02
N SER A 170 -0.48 1.43 -6.22
CA SER A 170 -1.39 1.98 -7.23
C SER A 170 -2.52 1.01 -7.57
N LYS A 171 -2.16 -0.26 -7.84
CA LYS A 171 -3.14 -1.32 -8.13
C LYS A 171 -4.09 -1.57 -6.97
N ALA A 172 -3.57 -1.65 -5.74
CA ALA A 172 -4.39 -1.88 -4.56
C ALA A 172 -5.33 -0.71 -4.28
N PHE A 173 -4.85 0.53 -4.42
CA PHE A 173 -5.66 1.72 -4.21
C PHE A 173 -6.81 1.78 -5.19
N LEU A 174 -6.53 1.57 -6.49
CA LEU A 174 -7.57 1.53 -7.52
C LEU A 174 -8.52 0.33 -7.37
N HIS A 175 -8.00 -0.82 -6.95
CA HIS A 175 -8.80 -2.02 -6.74
C HIS A 175 -9.88 -1.82 -5.67
N HIS A 176 -9.62 -0.99 -4.65
CA HIS A 176 -10.54 -0.66 -3.56
C HIS A 176 -11.18 0.72 -3.71
N LEU A 177 -10.97 1.41 -4.84
CA LEU A 177 -11.40 2.80 -5.03
C LEU A 177 -12.89 3.00 -4.74
N SER A 178 -13.76 2.13 -5.28
CA SER A 178 -15.21 2.22 -5.04
C SER A 178 -15.58 2.17 -3.56
N THR A 179 -14.92 1.30 -2.79
CA THR A 179 -15.12 1.19 -1.34
C THR A 179 -14.56 2.41 -0.61
N LEU A 180 -13.37 2.88 -1.01
CA LEU A 180 -12.73 4.04 -0.40
C LEU A 180 -13.50 5.35 -0.64
N LEU A 181 -14.19 5.50 -1.78
CA LEU A 181 -15.02 6.68 -2.08
C LEU A 181 -16.21 6.83 -1.13
N ALA A 182 -16.61 5.78 -0.41
CA ALA A 182 -17.63 5.85 0.62
C ALA A 182 -17.14 6.50 1.93
N LEU A 183 -15.84 6.75 2.08
CA LEU A 183 -15.28 7.43 3.24
C LEU A 183 -15.67 8.92 3.22
N PRO A 184 -16.19 9.47 4.34
CA PRO A 184 -16.45 10.92 4.45
C PRO A 184 -15.22 11.77 4.15
N GLU A 185 -14.05 11.29 4.60
CA GLU A 185 -12.77 11.98 4.49
C GLU A 185 -11.87 11.37 3.40
N PHE A 186 -12.44 10.77 2.35
CA PHE A 186 -11.68 10.15 1.25
C PHE A 186 -10.56 11.05 0.72
N HIS A 187 -10.83 12.35 0.62
CA HIS A 187 -9.86 13.34 0.17
C HIS A 187 -8.55 13.35 0.97
N LYS A 188 -8.60 13.19 2.30
CA LYS A 188 -7.38 13.15 3.13
C LYS A 188 -6.52 11.95 2.77
N LEU A 189 -7.17 10.79 2.56
CA LEU A 189 -6.51 9.57 2.12
C LEU A 189 -5.89 9.74 0.73
N TRP A 190 -6.61 10.35 -0.21
CA TRP A 190 -6.11 10.63 -1.55
C TRP A 190 -4.93 11.60 -1.56
N LEU A 191 -5.01 12.71 -0.83
CA LEU A 191 -3.89 13.65 -0.70
C LEU A 191 -2.67 12.99 -0.06
N ARG A 192 -2.89 12.08 0.91
CA ARG A 192 -1.79 11.29 1.48
C ARG A 192 -1.16 10.34 0.45
N ALA A 193 -1.96 9.71 -0.40
CA ALA A 193 -1.48 8.91 -1.53
C ALA A 193 -0.63 9.76 -2.51
N LEU A 194 -1.10 10.96 -2.86
CA LEU A 194 -0.33 11.89 -3.70
C LEU A 194 1.00 12.32 -3.05
N GLN A 195 1.03 12.55 -1.74
CA GLN A 195 2.28 12.86 -1.02
C GLN A 195 3.29 11.70 -1.12
N VAL A 196 2.85 10.45 -1.05
CA VAL A 196 3.74 9.30 -1.21
C VAL A 196 4.29 9.24 -2.65
N ILE A 197 3.44 9.46 -3.65
CA ILE A 197 3.85 9.52 -5.06
C ILE A 197 4.86 10.67 -5.29
N GLU A 198 4.60 11.84 -4.71
CA GLU A 198 5.51 12.99 -4.76
C GLU A 198 6.89 12.65 -4.18
N GLN A 199 6.93 11.95 -3.05
CA GLN A 199 8.19 11.51 -2.44
C GLN A 199 8.94 10.52 -3.34
N CYS A 200 8.23 9.62 -4.03
CA CYS A 200 8.85 8.72 -5.01
C CYS A 200 9.43 9.48 -6.20
N ILE A 201 8.71 10.45 -6.76
CA ILE A 201 9.16 11.27 -7.90
C ILE A 201 10.39 12.11 -7.53
N LYS A 202 10.37 12.70 -6.34
CA LYS A 202 11.47 13.55 -5.83
C LYS A 202 12.65 12.73 -5.30
N SER A 203 12.59 11.40 -5.35
CA SER A 203 13.67 10.54 -4.89
C SER A 203 14.86 10.64 -5.86
N PRO A 204 16.06 10.99 -5.39
CA PRO A 204 17.24 11.12 -6.25
C PRO A 204 17.70 9.76 -6.78
N ASP A 205 18.37 9.80 -7.94
CA ASP A 205 19.20 8.72 -8.49
C ASP A 205 18.49 7.39 -8.82
N ASN A 206 17.15 7.35 -8.91
CA ASN A 206 16.42 6.15 -9.34
C ASN A 206 15.84 6.33 -10.75
N GLU A 207 16.59 5.89 -11.76
CA GLU A 207 16.21 6.08 -13.16
C GLU A 207 14.89 5.38 -13.51
N MET A 208 14.65 4.20 -12.95
CA MET A 208 13.43 3.45 -13.25
C MET A 208 12.17 4.13 -12.70
N LEU A 209 12.25 4.84 -11.57
CA LEU A 209 11.11 5.58 -11.04
C LEU A 209 10.82 6.88 -11.79
N LEU A 210 11.84 7.52 -12.39
CA LEU A 210 11.69 8.82 -13.05
C LEU A 210 10.57 8.83 -14.11
N GLU A 211 10.42 7.73 -14.85
CA GLU A 211 9.35 7.59 -15.85
C GLU A 211 8.18 6.74 -15.35
N ALA A 212 8.45 5.67 -14.59
CA ALA A 212 7.40 4.74 -14.19
C ALA A 212 6.41 5.32 -13.18
N VAL A 213 6.86 6.19 -12.26
CA VAL A 213 5.98 6.77 -11.23
C VAL A 213 5.02 7.82 -11.83
N PRO A 214 5.48 8.78 -12.66
CA PRO A 214 4.58 9.69 -13.36
C PRO A 214 3.55 8.96 -14.22
N GLU A 215 3.96 7.92 -14.96
CA GLU A 215 3.03 7.11 -15.77
C GLU A 215 2.02 6.36 -14.90
N THR A 216 2.46 5.84 -13.75
CA THR A 216 1.57 5.21 -12.76
C THR A 216 0.54 6.21 -12.23
N LEU A 217 0.97 7.42 -11.89
CA LEU A 217 0.08 8.50 -11.44
C LEU A 217 -0.92 8.89 -12.52
N LYS A 218 -0.48 9.08 -13.76
CA LYS A 218 -1.36 9.36 -14.91
C LYS A 218 -2.47 8.32 -15.04
N ASN A 219 -2.10 7.03 -14.97
CA ASN A 219 -3.05 5.92 -15.06
C ASN A 219 -4.05 5.90 -13.89
N MET A 220 -3.60 6.23 -12.66
CA MET A 220 -4.51 6.38 -11.52
C MET A 220 -5.52 7.51 -11.74
N LEU A 221 -5.05 8.68 -12.19
CA LEU A 221 -5.90 9.84 -12.46
C LEU A 221 -6.94 9.54 -13.54
N LEU A 222 -6.56 8.85 -14.62
CA LEU A 222 -7.49 8.43 -15.67
C LEU A 222 -8.57 7.47 -15.16
N VAL A 223 -8.18 6.46 -14.38
CA VAL A 223 -9.13 5.50 -13.79
C VAL A 223 -10.08 6.20 -12.81
N MET A 224 -9.56 7.11 -11.99
CA MET A 224 -10.40 7.90 -11.07
C MET A 224 -11.33 8.85 -11.83
N GLY A 225 -10.87 9.49 -12.90
CA GLY A 225 -11.70 10.33 -13.76
C GLY A 225 -12.84 9.57 -14.42
N THR A 226 -12.55 8.41 -15.01
CA THR A 226 -13.57 7.54 -15.60
C THR A 226 -14.55 6.95 -14.57
N SER A 227 -14.15 6.88 -13.31
CA SER A 227 -15.01 6.50 -12.18
C SER A 227 -15.85 7.65 -11.62
N GLY A 228 -15.79 8.85 -12.23
CA GLY A 228 -16.55 10.03 -11.82
C GLY A 228 -16.04 10.71 -10.53
N VAL A 229 -14.83 10.37 -10.06
CA VAL A 229 -14.29 10.90 -8.78
C VAL A 229 -14.08 12.41 -8.82
N PHE A 230 -13.85 12.96 -10.01
CA PHE A 230 -13.53 14.37 -10.24
C PHE A 230 -14.70 15.18 -10.80
N GLU A 231 -15.89 14.60 -10.94
CA GLU A 231 -17.09 15.34 -11.38
C GLU A 231 -17.48 16.42 -10.35
N GLU A 232 -17.84 17.61 -10.83
CA GLU A 232 -18.06 18.82 -10.03
C GLU A 232 -19.15 18.65 -8.96
N GLY A 233 -18.92 19.19 -7.75
CA GLY A 233 -20.02 19.43 -6.80
C GLY A 233 -19.78 19.13 -5.32
N ARG A 234 -18.60 18.67 -4.91
CA ARG A 234 -18.26 18.57 -3.48
C ARG A 234 -17.01 19.37 -3.19
N ALA A 235 -17.20 20.53 -2.56
CA ALA A 235 -16.13 21.16 -1.81
C ALA A 235 -15.61 20.15 -0.79
N VAL A 236 -14.29 20.07 -0.71
CA VAL A 236 -13.60 19.08 0.10
C VAL A 236 -13.02 19.79 1.32
N GLY A 237 -13.41 19.33 2.51
CA GLY A 237 -13.05 19.98 3.78
C GLY A 237 -13.61 21.40 3.90
N ASP A 238 -13.02 22.20 4.81
CA ASP A 238 -13.50 23.55 5.13
C ASP A 238 -13.03 24.63 4.13
N GLY A 239 -12.15 24.26 3.19
CA GLY A 239 -11.42 25.19 2.32
C GLY A 239 -12.12 25.58 1.01
N GLY A 240 -13.31 25.05 0.72
CA GLY A 240 -14.09 25.39 -0.48
C GLY A 240 -13.53 24.87 -1.82
N GLN A 241 -12.32 24.31 -1.84
CA GLN A 241 -11.70 23.74 -3.04
C GLN A 241 -12.27 22.36 -3.35
N SER A 242 -12.41 22.04 -4.64
CA SER A 242 -12.80 20.70 -5.08
C SER A 242 -11.61 19.74 -5.06
N LEU A 243 -11.90 18.43 -5.02
CA LEU A 243 -10.86 17.39 -5.06
C LEU A 243 -9.97 17.52 -6.30
N VAL A 244 -10.56 17.83 -7.46
CA VAL A 244 -9.85 17.98 -8.73
C VAL A 244 -8.89 19.17 -8.70
N GLN A 245 -9.28 20.29 -8.09
CA GLN A 245 -8.41 21.46 -7.94
C GLN A 245 -7.21 21.14 -7.05
N LEU A 246 -7.43 20.54 -5.88
CA LEU A 246 -6.36 20.12 -4.97
C LEU A 246 -5.40 19.13 -5.65
N THR A 247 -5.96 18.15 -6.35
CA THR A 247 -5.19 17.14 -7.08
C THR A 247 -4.33 17.80 -8.16
N ARG A 248 -4.92 18.67 -8.97
CA ARG A 248 -4.21 19.39 -10.04
C ARG A 248 -3.06 20.23 -9.50
N THR A 249 -3.29 21.01 -8.42
CA THR A 249 -2.23 21.80 -7.79
C THR A 249 -1.06 20.94 -7.31
N MET A 250 -1.34 19.78 -6.69
CA MET A 250 -0.29 18.86 -6.28
C MET A 250 0.47 18.27 -7.48
N VAL A 251 -0.23 17.86 -8.54
CA VAL A 251 0.38 17.32 -9.76
C VAL A 251 1.25 18.38 -10.45
N GLU A 252 0.80 19.63 -10.55
CA GLU A 252 1.57 20.76 -11.08
C GLU A 252 2.87 20.99 -10.29
N GLY A 253 2.84 20.81 -8.96
CA GLY A 253 4.01 20.96 -8.10
C GLY A 253 5.02 19.81 -8.18
N MET A 254 4.58 18.58 -8.44
CA MET A 254 5.46 17.40 -8.44
C MET A 254 5.87 16.91 -9.84
N CYS A 255 5.02 17.10 -10.85
CA CYS A 255 5.22 16.67 -12.24
C CYS A 255 4.46 17.60 -13.21
N PRO A 256 4.97 18.83 -13.48
CA PRO A 256 4.31 19.80 -14.35
C PRO A 256 3.91 19.25 -15.72
N GLN A 257 4.72 18.34 -16.27
CA GLN A 257 4.49 17.68 -17.56
C GLN A 257 3.17 16.90 -17.61
N LEU A 258 2.70 16.35 -16.48
CA LEU A 258 1.43 15.62 -16.43
C LEU A 258 0.23 16.57 -16.44
N SER A 259 0.34 17.73 -15.81
CA SER A 259 -0.73 18.72 -15.76
C SER A 259 -1.10 19.27 -17.13
N HIS A 260 -0.12 19.31 -18.04
CA HIS A 260 -0.32 19.71 -19.44
C HIS A 260 -0.55 18.53 -20.40
N SER A 261 -0.64 17.30 -19.88
CA SER A 261 -0.84 16.11 -20.72
C SER A 261 -2.23 16.12 -21.38
N PRO A 262 -2.32 15.88 -22.71
CA PRO A 262 -3.60 15.83 -23.42
C PRO A 262 -4.53 14.74 -22.88
N ASP A 263 -3.96 13.64 -22.34
CA ASP A 263 -4.72 12.52 -21.79
C ASP A 263 -5.58 12.95 -20.58
N LEU A 264 -5.09 13.92 -19.79
CA LEU A 264 -5.73 14.34 -18.53
C LEU A 264 -6.65 15.55 -18.69
N VAL A 265 -6.82 16.10 -19.91
CA VAL A 265 -7.72 17.24 -20.15
C VAL A 265 -9.15 16.94 -19.70
N SER A 266 -9.61 15.71 -19.94
CA SER A 266 -10.93 15.25 -19.49
C SER A 266 -11.07 15.18 -17.97
N VAL A 267 -9.97 14.89 -17.26
CA VAL A 267 -9.91 14.75 -15.81
C VAL A 267 -9.95 16.11 -15.13
N TRP A 268 -9.26 17.10 -15.69
CA TRP A 268 -9.19 18.45 -15.12
C TRP A 268 -10.45 19.29 -15.33
N GLY A 269 -11.40 18.77 -16.10
CA GLY A 269 -12.45 19.56 -16.73
C GLY A 269 -11.85 20.39 -17.86
N ALA A 270 -12.67 20.76 -18.84
CA ALA A 270 -12.25 21.78 -19.80
C ALA A 270 -11.74 22.97 -18.97
N SER A 271 -10.48 23.39 -19.20
CA SER A 271 -10.09 24.75 -18.85
C SER A 271 -11.26 25.60 -19.34
N ARG A 272 -11.97 26.27 -18.42
CA ARG A 272 -12.68 27.46 -18.84
C ARG A 272 -11.57 28.35 -19.39
N ASP A 273 -11.34 28.25 -20.69
CA ASP A 273 -10.81 29.35 -21.46
C ASP A 273 -11.67 30.51 -21.02
N GLU A 274 -11.07 31.39 -20.22
CA GLU A 274 -11.54 32.73 -19.97
C GLU A 274 -11.60 33.42 -21.34
N SER A 275 -12.70 33.15 -22.04
CA SER A 275 -13.16 33.91 -23.18
C SER A 275 -13.92 35.10 -22.62
N GLY A 276 -13.28 36.26 -22.59
CA GLY A 276 -13.90 37.54 -22.23
C GLY A 276 -12.91 38.58 -21.75
#